data_AF-A0A916M2M4-F1
#
_entry.id   AF-A0A916M2M4-F1
#
_cell.length_a   1.000
_cell.length_b   1.000
_cell.length_c   1.000
_cell.angle_alpha   90.00
_cell.angle_beta   90.00
_cell.angle_gamma   90.00
#
_symmetry.space_group_name_H-M   'P 1'
#
loop_
_entity.id
_entity.type
_entity.pdbx_description
1 polymer ?
#
loop_
_entity_poly.entity_id
_entity_poly.type
_entity_poly.pdbx_seq_one_letter_code
_entity_poly.pdbx_strand_id
1 'polypeptide(L)'
;MYRTKSFNSVVWCRFLAACALMLGFSGCAGPGKRPDPVVSPGITIIAEGDWDDVDASVEAAVVRCEMAIVRRISFQLEPAETIDVPTRRRAFDLVTADDQPARLKFVAKSTTDPGDIEVFAHVGRFGDRAREQTLLDAVRDRLDALAGRDFAPLR
;
A
#
# COMPACT_ATOMS: atom_id res chain seq x y z
N MET A 1 1.09 -42.69 -29.23
CA MET A 1 1.35 -43.47 -28.00
C MET A 1 0.68 -42.72 -26.85
N TYR A 2 -0.45 -43.24 -26.36
CA TYR A 2 -1.35 -42.58 -25.38
C TYR A 2 -0.93 -42.91 -23.95
N ARG A 3 -0.94 -41.93 -23.03
CA ARG A 3 -0.98 -42.22 -21.58
C ARG A 3 -1.73 -41.12 -20.81
N THR A 4 -3.03 -41.32 -20.69
CA THR A 4 -3.96 -40.61 -19.79
C THR A 4 -3.80 -41.16 -18.36
N LYS A 5 -3.57 -40.29 -17.37
CA LYS A 5 -3.58 -40.65 -15.94
C LYS A 5 -4.81 -40.07 -15.24
N SER A 6 -5.74 -40.99 -14.98
CA SER A 6 -6.66 -41.15 -13.86
C SER A 6 -6.88 -40.01 -12.85
N PHE A 7 -8.15 -39.59 -12.81
CA PHE A 7 -8.92 -39.05 -11.69
C PHE A 7 -8.62 -39.72 -10.35
N ASN A 8 -8.44 -38.91 -9.29
CA ASN A 8 -8.63 -39.35 -7.91
C ASN A 8 -9.76 -38.53 -7.28
N SER A 9 -10.92 -39.16 -7.22
CA SER A 9 -12.14 -38.75 -6.51
C SER A 9 -12.22 -39.51 -5.18
N VAL A 10 -12.15 -38.79 -4.06
CA VAL A 10 -12.45 -39.30 -2.71
C VAL A 10 -13.46 -38.32 -2.11
N VAL A 11 -14.77 -38.58 -2.27
CA VAL A 11 -15.66 -39.20 -1.26
C VAL A 11 -15.67 -38.39 0.04
N TRP A 12 -16.56 -37.39 0.16
CA TRP A 12 -17.84 -37.46 0.91
C TRP A 12 -17.71 -38.03 2.33
N CYS A 13 -17.82 -37.18 3.36
CA CYS A 13 -18.46 -37.61 4.60
C CYS A 13 -19.22 -36.46 5.25
N ARG A 14 -20.53 -36.69 5.38
CA ARG A 14 -21.56 -35.85 5.98
C ARG A 14 -21.40 -35.89 7.50
N PHE A 15 -21.55 -34.75 8.18
CA PHE A 15 -22.24 -34.72 9.47
C PHE A 15 -23.16 -33.52 9.56
N LEU A 16 -24.43 -33.85 9.45
CA LEU A 16 -25.63 -33.08 9.75
C LEU A 16 -25.80 -32.90 11.27
N ALA A 17 -26.54 -31.84 11.61
CA ALA A 17 -27.41 -31.71 12.79
C ALA A 17 -26.79 -31.27 14.13
N ALA A 18 -26.90 -29.97 14.40
CA ALA A 18 -27.42 -29.45 15.68
C ALA A 18 -28.07 -28.07 15.46
N CYS A 19 -29.29 -28.07 14.91
CA CYS A 19 -30.24 -26.97 15.09
C CYS A 19 -30.74 -26.99 16.53
N ALA A 20 -30.42 -25.99 17.34
CA ALA A 20 -31.32 -25.50 18.39
C ALA A 20 -30.73 -24.29 19.11
N LEU A 21 -31.61 -23.32 19.35
CA LEU A 21 -31.48 -22.24 20.33
C LEU A 21 -30.44 -21.15 20.04
N MET A 22 -30.93 -20.00 19.58
CA MET A 22 -30.84 -18.71 20.28
C MET A 22 -31.63 -17.67 19.47
N LEU A 23 -32.96 -17.83 19.49
CA LEU A 23 -33.89 -16.75 19.15
C LEU A 23 -33.94 -15.81 20.35
N GLY A 24 -33.62 -14.53 20.14
CA GLY A 24 -34.04 -13.48 21.07
C GLY A 24 -32.93 -12.61 21.64
N PHE A 25 -32.17 -11.92 20.79
CA PHE A 25 -31.63 -10.61 21.16
C PHE A 25 -32.18 -9.58 20.18
N SER A 26 -33.43 -9.16 20.42
CA SER A 26 -33.95 -7.90 19.89
C SER A 26 -33.25 -6.74 20.60
N GLY A 27 -31.98 -6.53 20.25
CA GLY A 27 -31.24 -5.35 20.64
C GLY A 27 -31.78 -4.17 19.85
N CYS A 28 -32.60 -3.34 20.49
CA CYS A 28 -32.86 -1.99 20.02
C CYS A 28 -31.52 -1.25 20.03
N ALA A 29 -30.83 -1.25 18.88
CA ALA A 29 -29.75 -0.32 18.61
C ALA A 29 -30.37 1.09 18.66
N GLY A 30 -30.25 1.74 19.83
CA GLY A 30 -30.57 3.16 19.95
C GLY A 30 -29.78 3.97 18.92
N PRO A 31 -30.19 5.21 18.62
CA PRO A 31 -29.49 6.06 17.67
C PRO A 31 -28.04 6.27 18.15
N GLY A 32 -27.15 5.39 17.71
CA GLY A 32 -25.74 5.43 18.02
C GLY A 32 -25.22 6.71 17.40
N LYS A 33 -24.77 7.62 18.25
CA LYS A 33 -24.07 8.83 17.82
C LYS A 33 -22.92 8.36 16.95
N ARG A 34 -23.02 8.54 15.63
CA ARG A 34 -21.92 8.23 14.72
C ARG A 34 -20.72 9.03 15.24
N PRO A 35 -19.60 8.38 15.58
CA PRO A 35 -18.41 9.12 15.95
C PRO A 35 -18.08 10.09 14.82
N ASP A 36 -17.71 11.32 15.18
CA ASP A 36 -17.25 12.29 14.20
C ASP A 36 -16.07 11.68 13.43
N PRO A 37 -16.02 11.86 12.09
CA PRO A 37 -14.94 11.29 11.30
C PRO A 37 -13.61 11.86 11.79
N VAL A 38 -12.79 10.99 12.37
CA VAL A 38 -11.43 11.35 12.79
C VAL A 38 -10.60 11.51 11.53
N VAL A 39 -10.13 12.73 11.26
CA VAL A 39 -9.22 13.01 10.15
C VAL A 39 -7.88 12.35 10.46
N SER A 40 -7.48 11.32 9.70
CA SER A 40 -6.13 10.78 9.76
C SER A 40 -5.16 11.77 9.09
N PRO A 41 -4.04 12.13 9.74
CA PRO A 41 -3.02 12.97 9.12
C PRO A 41 -2.22 12.24 8.02
N GLY A 42 -2.52 10.97 7.76
CA GLY A 42 -1.72 10.05 6.97
C GLY A 42 -0.74 9.25 7.82
N ILE A 43 -0.01 8.34 7.17
CA ILE A 43 1.00 7.48 7.81
C ILE A 43 2.35 7.73 7.15
N THR A 44 3.41 7.77 7.96
CA THR A 44 4.79 7.77 7.49
C THR A 44 5.48 6.50 7.93
N ILE A 45 6.23 5.87 7.03
CA ILE A 45 7.17 4.80 7.33
C ILE A 45 8.57 5.17 6.84
N ILE A 46 9.57 4.45 7.33
CA ILE A 46 10.91 4.41 6.76
C ILE A 46 11.03 3.07 6.01
N ALA A 47 11.58 3.12 4.80
CA ALA A 47 11.94 1.98 3.97
C ALA A 47 13.40 2.15 3.50
N GLU A 48 14.10 1.05 3.30
CA GLU A 48 15.47 1.04 2.78
C GLU A 48 15.43 0.72 1.28
N GLY A 49 16.20 1.42 0.46
CA GLY A 49 16.28 1.12 -0.96
C GLY A 49 17.01 2.17 -1.78
N ASP A 50 17.08 1.93 -3.08
CA ASP A 50 17.71 2.84 -4.03
C ASP A 50 16.70 3.89 -4.51
N TRP A 51 17.08 5.17 -4.49
CA TRP A 51 16.17 6.26 -4.87
C TRP A 51 15.67 6.16 -6.31
N ASP A 52 16.49 5.60 -7.20
CA ASP A 52 16.15 5.41 -8.61
C ASP A 52 15.03 4.37 -8.80
N ASP A 53 14.80 3.49 -7.82
CA ASP A 53 13.74 2.47 -7.84
C ASP A 53 12.39 2.96 -7.30
N VAL A 54 12.29 4.22 -6.84
CA VAL A 54 11.03 4.77 -6.30
C VAL A 54 9.90 4.73 -7.34
N ASP A 55 10.17 5.08 -8.60
CA ASP A 55 9.13 5.08 -9.64
C ASP A 55 8.61 3.66 -9.92
N ALA A 56 9.53 2.71 -10.11
CA ALA A 56 9.18 1.31 -10.34
C ALA A 56 8.43 0.70 -9.15
N SER A 57 8.81 1.11 -7.93
CA SER A 57 8.15 0.66 -6.71
C SER A 57 6.73 1.19 -6.57
N VAL A 58 6.52 2.46 -6.90
CA VAL A 58 5.18 3.05 -6.93
C VAL A 58 4.31 2.40 -8.01
N GLU A 59 4.84 2.21 -9.22
CA GLU A 59 4.10 1.58 -10.32
C GLU A 59 3.62 0.16 -9.98
N ALA A 60 4.47 -0.63 -9.30
CA ALA A 60 4.06 -1.95 -8.82
C ALA A 60 3.02 -1.86 -7.69
N ALA A 61 3.19 -0.93 -6.74
CA ALA A 61 2.31 -0.79 -5.59
C ALA A 61 0.91 -0.29 -5.98
N VAL A 62 0.79 0.65 -6.93
CA VAL A 62 -0.52 1.18 -7.34
C VAL A 62 -1.38 0.13 -8.01
N VAL A 63 -0.79 -0.80 -8.78
CA VAL A 63 -1.51 -1.94 -9.37
C VAL A 63 -2.05 -2.86 -8.27
N ARG A 64 -1.24 -3.17 -7.25
CA ARG A 64 -1.64 -4.01 -6.12
C ARG A 64 -2.74 -3.38 -5.26
N CYS A 65 -2.78 -2.05 -5.19
CA CYS A 65 -3.73 -1.30 -4.35
C CYS A 65 -4.94 -0.76 -5.12
N GLU A 66 -5.12 -1.14 -6.39
CA GLU A 66 -6.20 -0.66 -7.25
C GLU A 66 -6.28 0.87 -7.33
N MET A 67 -5.11 1.50 -7.52
CA MET A 67 -4.96 2.95 -7.68
C MET A 67 -4.35 3.29 -9.04
N ALA A 68 -4.59 4.51 -9.51
CA ALA A 68 -4.01 5.06 -10.72
C ALA A 68 -3.18 6.32 -10.39
N ILE A 69 -2.03 6.47 -11.07
CA ILE A 69 -1.19 7.67 -10.95
C ILE A 69 -1.80 8.79 -11.80
N VAL A 70 -2.26 9.86 -11.15
CA VAL A 70 -2.80 11.04 -11.82
C VAL A 70 -1.69 12.02 -12.17
N ARG A 71 -0.73 12.20 -11.26
CA ARG A 71 0.37 13.16 -11.43
C ARG A 71 1.64 12.67 -10.76
N ARG A 72 2.76 12.84 -11.45
CA ARG A 72 4.12 12.70 -10.90
C ARG A 72 4.69 14.08 -10.64
N ILE A 73 5.21 14.31 -9.44
CA ILE A 73 5.79 15.57 -9.01
C ILE A 73 7.22 15.29 -8.56
N SER A 74 8.18 15.67 -9.38
CA SER A 74 9.61 15.61 -9.04
C SER A 74 10.08 16.99 -8.60
N PHE A 75 10.61 17.09 -7.39
CA PHE A 75 11.39 18.25 -6.98
C PHE A 75 12.85 17.86 -7.20
N GLN A 76 13.47 18.37 -8.27
CA GLN A 76 14.92 18.24 -8.45
C GLN A 76 15.60 18.82 -7.21
N LEU A 77 16.65 18.12 -6.70
CA LEU A 77 17.38 18.41 -5.46
C LEU A 77 17.18 19.87 -5.00
N GLU A 78 16.26 20.09 -4.07
CA GLU A 78 16.16 21.39 -3.44
C GLU A 78 17.33 21.48 -2.47
N PRO A 79 18.20 22.49 -2.57
CA PRO A 79 19.13 22.80 -1.49
C PRO A 79 18.25 23.04 -0.26
N ALA A 80 18.29 22.14 0.72
CA ALA A 80 17.49 22.28 1.91
C ALA A 80 17.83 23.64 2.55
N GLU A 81 16.82 24.43 2.91
CA GLU A 81 16.97 25.74 3.61
C GLU A 81 17.77 25.64 4.92
N THR A 82 18.10 24.43 5.36
CA THR A 82 18.96 24.13 6.50
C THR A 82 20.23 23.41 6.01
N ILE A 83 21.19 24.19 5.51
CA ILE A 83 22.65 23.95 5.47
C ILE A 83 23.08 22.48 5.24
N ASP A 84 23.45 22.20 3.98
CA ASP A 84 24.37 21.13 3.53
C ASP A 84 23.92 19.66 3.42
N VAL A 85 22.66 19.30 3.66
CA VAL A 85 22.21 17.91 3.40
C VAL A 85 21.39 17.80 2.10
N PRO A 86 21.92 17.19 1.02
CA PRO A 86 21.17 17.01 -0.21
C PRO A 86 19.95 16.13 0.05
N THR A 87 18.75 16.71 -0.09
CA THR A 87 17.48 16.01 0.13
C THR A 87 16.82 15.73 -1.20
N ARG A 88 16.57 14.47 -1.52
CA ARG A 88 15.78 14.09 -2.71
C ARG A 88 14.30 13.97 -2.33
N ARG A 89 13.41 14.53 -3.16
CA ARG A 89 11.96 14.53 -2.91
C ARG A 89 11.19 14.11 -4.16
N ARG A 90 10.20 13.24 -3.98
CA ARG A 90 9.26 12.84 -5.04
C ARG A 90 7.87 12.72 -4.45
N ALA A 91 6.85 13.12 -5.20
CA ALA A 91 5.47 12.98 -4.80
C ALA A 91 4.60 12.51 -5.96
N PHE A 92 3.53 11.81 -5.62
CA PHE A 92 2.55 11.28 -6.55
C PHE A 92 1.17 11.65 -6.04
N ASP A 93 0.36 12.24 -6.93
CA ASP A 93 -1.08 12.31 -6.72
C ASP A 93 -1.70 11.10 -7.43
N LEU A 94 -2.49 10.36 -6.68
CA LEU A 94 -3.12 9.11 -7.06
C LEU A 94 -4.64 9.25 -6.96
N VAL A 95 -5.36 8.34 -7.62
CA VAL A 95 -6.81 8.17 -7.44
C VAL A 95 -7.11 6.69 -7.26
N THR A 96 -7.98 6.36 -6.31
CA THR A 96 -8.43 4.99 -6.07
C THR A 96 -9.53 4.60 -7.07
N ALA A 97 -9.88 3.30 -7.14
CA ALA A 97 -11.00 2.81 -7.95
C ALA A 97 -12.38 3.41 -7.59
N ASP A 98 -12.52 3.97 -6.38
CA ASP A 98 -13.71 4.68 -5.87
C ASP A 98 -13.59 6.22 -5.90
N ASP A 99 -12.77 6.75 -6.82
CA ASP A 99 -12.54 8.19 -7.06
C ASP A 99 -12.08 8.98 -5.81
N GLN A 100 -11.44 8.31 -4.85
CA GLN A 100 -10.83 8.99 -3.71
C GLN A 100 -9.43 9.49 -4.07
N PRO A 101 -9.10 10.77 -3.80
CA PRO A 101 -7.75 11.27 -4.01
C PRO A 101 -6.80 10.63 -3.01
N ALA A 102 -5.62 10.25 -3.44
CA ALA A 102 -4.56 9.78 -2.57
C ALA A 102 -3.25 10.50 -2.89
N ARG A 103 -2.41 10.66 -1.87
CA ARG A 103 -1.11 11.33 -1.98
C ARG A 103 -0.03 10.47 -1.39
N LEU A 104 1.03 10.26 -2.16
CA LEU A 104 2.22 9.54 -1.76
C LEU A 104 3.43 10.48 -1.88
N LYS A 105 4.27 10.55 -0.84
CA LYS A 105 5.46 11.40 -0.81
C LYS A 105 6.67 10.60 -0.35
N PHE A 106 7.81 10.92 -0.92
CA PHE A 106 9.10 10.31 -0.65
C PHE A 106 10.10 11.40 -0.30
N VAL A 107 10.88 11.16 0.75
CA VAL A 107 11.97 12.04 1.17
C VAL A 107 13.18 11.17 1.52
N ALA A 108 14.28 11.34 0.78
CA ALA A 108 15.57 10.76 1.14
C ALA A 108 16.48 11.87 1.66
N LYS A 109 16.97 11.70 2.90
CA LYS A 109 17.90 12.64 3.56
C LYS A 109 19.37 12.33 3.27
N SER A 110 19.65 11.22 2.60
CA SER A 110 20.98 10.88 2.10
C SER A 110 20.97 10.80 0.58
N THR A 111 22.13 10.96 -0.03
CA THR A 111 22.37 10.70 -1.46
C THR A 111 23.07 9.36 -1.69
N THR A 112 23.35 8.62 -0.63
CA THR A 112 23.86 7.25 -0.70
C THR A 112 22.71 6.30 -1.03
N ASP A 113 22.93 5.46 -2.03
CA ASP A 113 22.02 4.40 -2.45
C ASP A 113 22.74 3.05 -2.19
N PRO A 114 22.13 2.07 -1.50
CA PRO A 114 20.83 2.15 -0.83
C PRO A 114 20.85 3.05 0.42
N GLY A 115 19.69 3.60 0.78
CA GLY A 115 19.55 4.43 1.98
C GLY A 115 18.12 4.51 2.52
N ASP A 116 17.97 5.21 3.64
CA ASP A 116 16.67 5.43 4.27
C ASP A 116 15.82 6.41 3.46
N ILE A 117 14.63 5.97 3.09
CA ILE A 117 13.61 6.74 2.39
C ILE A 117 12.37 6.85 3.30
N GLU A 118 12.04 8.07 3.71
CA GLU A 118 10.78 8.36 4.39
C GLU A 118 9.64 8.35 3.36
N VAL A 119 8.68 7.45 3.53
CA VAL A 119 7.51 7.30 2.66
C VAL A 119 6.25 7.68 3.43
N PHE A 120 5.53 8.68 2.95
CA PHE A 120 4.27 9.15 3.51
C PHE A 120 3.11 8.86 2.57
N ALA A 121 2.00 8.33 3.10
CA ALA A 121 0.76 8.11 2.37
C ALA A 121 -0.45 8.74 3.08
N HIS A 122 -1.37 9.28 2.29
CA HIS A 122 -2.68 9.73 2.74
C HIS A 122 -3.74 9.37 1.69
N VAL A 123 -4.87 8.77 2.11
CA VAL A 123 -5.90 8.26 1.17
C VAL A 123 -7.28 8.80 1.54
N GLY A 124 -7.92 9.52 0.60
CA GLY A 124 -9.24 10.11 0.77
C GLY A 124 -9.24 11.41 1.56
N ARG A 125 -10.42 12.02 1.69
CA ARG A 125 -10.59 13.33 2.38
C ARG A 125 -10.34 13.28 3.89
N PHE A 126 -10.68 12.15 4.51
CA PHE A 126 -10.56 11.95 5.96
C PHE A 126 -9.41 11.00 6.33
N GLY A 127 -8.68 10.50 5.32
CA GLY A 127 -7.71 9.43 5.47
C GLY A 127 -8.35 8.05 5.65
N ASP A 128 -7.62 7.02 5.24
CA ASP A 128 -7.99 5.61 5.39
C ASP A 128 -6.75 4.85 5.82
N ARG A 129 -6.61 4.65 7.14
CA ARG A 129 -5.41 4.07 7.75
C ARG A 129 -5.08 2.69 7.18
N ALA A 130 -6.10 1.89 6.87
CA ALA A 130 -5.90 0.53 6.35
C ALA A 130 -5.36 0.57 4.91
N ARG A 131 -5.94 1.42 4.05
CA ARG A 131 -5.44 1.62 2.68
C ARG A 131 -4.07 2.31 2.66
N GLU A 132 -3.86 3.30 3.51
CA GLU A 132 -2.57 3.99 3.71
C GLU A 132 -1.48 2.97 4.07
N GLN A 133 -1.73 2.11 5.06
CA GLN A 133 -0.77 1.07 5.46
C GLN A 133 -0.52 0.06 4.33
N THR A 134 -1.58 -0.40 3.65
CA THR A 134 -1.47 -1.35 2.55
C THR A 134 -0.61 -0.81 1.40
N LEU A 135 -0.80 0.47 1.05
CA LEU A 135 0.00 1.15 0.04
C LEU A 135 1.46 1.27 0.47
N LEU A 136 1.72 1.67 1.71
CA LEU A 136 3.07 1.82 2.25
C LEU A 136 3.82 0.48 2.33
N ASP A 137 3.15 -0.58 2.77
CA ASP A 137 3.73 -1.93 2.82
C ASP A 137 4.04 -2.44 1.41
N ALA A 138 3.14 -2.23 0.43
CA ALA A 138 3.39 -2.62 -0.96
C ALA A 138 4.59 -1.87 -1.59
N VAL A 139 4.79 -0.59 -1.25
CA VAL A 139 5.95 0.19 -1.69
C VAL A 139 7.22 -0.32 -1.02
N ARG A 140 7.20 -0.53 0.31
CA ARG A 140 8.35 -1.07 1.06
C ARG A 140 8.77 -2.43 0.51
N ASP A 141 7.84 -3.37 0.39
CA ASP A 141 8.09 -4.72 -0.14
C ASP A 141 8.84 -4.65 -1.47
N ARG A 142 8.49 -3.68 -2.32
CA ARG A 142 9.09 -3.53 -3.65
C ARG A 142 10.45 -2.84 -3.62
N LEU A 143 10.63 -1.80 -2.80
CA LEU A 143 11.94 -1.17 -2.58
C LEU A 143 12.94 -2.19 -2.03
N ASP A 144 12.54 -2.93 -0.99
CA ASP A 144 13.36 -3.99 -0.37
C ASP A 144 13.73 -5.08 -1.40
N ALA A 145 12.82 -5.40 -2.32
CA ALA A 145 13.06 -6.40 -3.36
C ALA A 145 13.96 -5.91 -4.51
N LEU A 146 14.14 -4.60 -4.67
CA LEU A 146 14.99 -3.99 -5.70
C LEU A 146 16.34 -3.53 -5.15
N ALA A 147 16.43 -3.24 -3.85
CA ALA A 147 17.64 -2.78 -3.18
C ALA A 147 18.87 -3.61 -3.56
N GLY A 148 19.90 -2.95 -4.09
CA GLY A 148 21.17 -3.57 -4.47
C GLY A 148 21.10 -4.46 -5.71
N ARG A 149 20.06 -4.33 -6.54
CA ARG A 149 19.95 -5.01 -7.84
C ARG A 149 20.17 -4.02 -8.98
N ASP A 150 21.39 -4.01 -9.53
CA ASP A 150 21.77 -3.15 -10.66
C ASP A 150 20.92 -3.35 -11.94
N PHE A 151 20.22 -4.49 -12.07
CA PHE A 151 19.36 -4.76 -13.21
C PHE A 151 18.26 -5.78 -12.88
N ALA A 152 17.00 -5.37 -12.86
CA ALA A 152 15.87 -6.29 -12.89
C ALA A 152 15.47 -6.56 -14.35
N PRO A 153 15.61 -7.78 -14.88
CA PRO A 153 15.12 -8.09 -16.23
C PRO A 153 13.59 -7.96 -16.27
N LEU A 154 13.09 -7.14 -17.19
CA LEU A 154 11.67 -7.08 -17.53
C LEU A 154 11.24 -8.47 -18.07
N ARG A 155 10.37 -9.17 -17.34
CA ARG A 155 9.72 -10.42 -17.79
C ARG A 155 8.22 -10.27 -17.73
#